data_AF-A0A661PDS4-F1
#
_entry.id   AF-A0A661PDS4-F1
#
_cell.length_a   1.000
_cell.length_b   1.000
_cell.length_c   1.000
_cell.angle_alpha   90.00
_cell.angle_beta   90.00
_cell.angle_gamma   90.00
#
_symmetry.space_group_name_H-M   'P 1'
#
loop_
_entity.id
_entity.type
_entity.pdbx_description
1 polymer ?
#
loop_
_entity_poly.entity_id
_entity_poly.type
_entity_poly.pdbx_seq_one_letter_code
_entity_poly.pdbx_strand_id
1 'polypeptide(L)'
;RANLEGADLRDVDLSGAQLSEATLRGASIAGASWQDAQLDGADFTGVKLSGQSLAGAALQRMSFAGMDLSGCDLSGCDLSEAVFDGATLDDADLSEADLAGASFRGAHFAHTDLGGASLRGAILTGANLGTTNLSGADLYGADLRQVHIEKADLSGADLSSIKLDGARIVQCMLEDSKAAGVSFAGCDLSNSSFDGADLRGAILTGVKAEQICFDGADLSGAKLQRIGAKRANLEATKLDDADLREADFEDAIFDGASLRQVQGSGANFQAARFERADLTGAQMAGANMKFVDLSGALLDQADLSNCDLELSDLHRVSKSGTKLSGAKTTGAGKTEKKRAAAEDFVAGK
;
A
#
# COMPACT_ATOMS: atom_id res chain seq x y z
N ARG A 1 12.23 35.34 -26.36
CA ARG A 1 12.70 34.95 -25.01
C ARG A 1 12.94 36.22 -24.21
N ALA A 2 12.14 36.46 -23.18
CA ALA A 2 12.35 37.60 -22.29
C ALA A 2 13.57 37.32 -21.40
N ASN A 3 14.39 38.34 -21.15
CA ASN A 3 15.44 38.29 -20.14
C ASN A 3 15.01 39.16 -18.95
N LEU A 4 14.70 38.50 -17.84
CA LEU A 4 14.27 39.06 -16.56
C LEU A 4 15.27 38.66 -15.45
N GLU A 5 16.53 38.39 -15.81
CA GLU A 5 17.57 38.07 -14.86
C GLU A 5 17.74 39.19 -13.82
N GLY A 6 17.64 38.82 -12.55
CA GLY A 6 17.71 39.75 -11.42
C GLY A 6 16.59 40.78 -11.37
N ALA A 7 15.52 40.63 -12.17
CA ALA A 7 14.42 41.58 -12.20
C ALA A 7 13.68 41.60 -10.86
N ASP A 8 13.23 42.79 -10.46
CA ASP A 8 12.32 42.98 -9.35
C ASP A 8 10.88 42.90 -9.87
N LEU A 9 10.25 41.75 -9.65
CA LEU A 9 8.88 41.42 -10.07
C LEU A 9 7.93 41.35 -8.88
N ARG A 10 8.29 41.97 -7.74
CA ARG A 10 7.45 41.94 -6.54
C ARG A 10 6.10 42.60 -6.79
N ASP A 11 5.04 41.93 -6.35
CA ASP A 11 3.64 42.36 -6.48
C ASP A 11 3.22 42.68 -7.94
N VAL A 12 3.97 42.17 -8.93
CA VAL A 12 3.65 42.37 -10.35
C VAL A 12 2.58 41.38 -10.78
N ASP A 13 1.56 41.88 -11.48
CA ASP A 13 0.58 41.04 -12.17
C ASP A 13 1.15 40.54 -13.50
N LEU A 14 1.51 39.25 -13.55
CA LEU A 14 1.97 38.54 -14.75
C LEU A 14 0.92 37.53 -15.23
N SER A 15 -0.35 37.72 -14.85
CA SER A 15 -1.42 36.80 -15.24
C SER A 15 -1.56 36.76 -16.77
N GLY A 16 -1.59 35.56 -17.34
CA GLY A 16 -1.62 35.33 -18.79
C GLY A 16 -0.35 35.74 -19.56
N ALA A 17 0.73 36.12 -18.87
CA ALA A 17 1.97 36.54 -19.51
C ALA A 17 2.59 35.42 -20.36
N GLN A 18 3.17 35.78 -21.49
CA GLN A 18 3.84 34.86 -22.41
C GLN A 18 5.35 34.86 -22.14
N LEU A 19 5.79 33.98 -21.25
CA LEU A 19 7.15 33.92 -20.71
C LEU A 19 7.83 32.56 -20.96
N SER A 20 7.32 31.77 -21.90
CA SER A 20 7.96 30.51 -22.30
C SER A 20 9.41 30.75 -22.68
N GLU A 21 10.30 29.90 -22.16
CA GLU A 21 11.75 29.98 -22.34
C GLU A 21 12.39 31.31 -21.89
N ALA A 22 11.71 32.08 -21.02
CA ALA A 22 12.28 33.29 -20.42
C ALA A 22 13.35 32.94 -19.38
N THR A 23 14.28 33.87 -19.16
CA THR A 23 15.29 33.77 -18.10
C THR A 23 14.86 34.62 -16.93
N LEU A 24 14.56 34.00 -15.78
CA LEU A 24 14.17 34.69 -14.53
C LEU A 24 15.22 34.50 -13.43
N ARG A 25 16.46 34.15 -13.79
CA ARG A 25 17.51 33.83 -12.84
C ARG A 25 17.66 34.89 -11.75
N GLY A 26 17.56 34.49 -10.49
CA GLY A 26 17.68 35.38 -9.35
C GLY A 26 16.64 36.52 -9.28
N ALA A 27 15.56 36.47 -10.07
CA ALA A 27 14.49 37.45 -10.00
C ALA A 27 13.77 37.38 -8.64
N SER A 28 13.28 38.53 -8.17
CA SER A 28 12.45 38.62 -6.97
C SER A 28 10.98 38.59 -7.35
N ILE A 29 10.28 37.50 -7.02
CA ILE A 29 8.89 37.27 -7.45
C ILE A 29 7.85 37.38 -6.33
N ALA A 30 8.24 37.92 -5.17
CA ALA A 30 7.37 37.92 -4.00
C ALA A 30 6.04 38.64 -4.26
N GLY A 31 4.93 37.94 -4.07
CA GLY A 31 3.58 38.48 -4.31
C GLY A 31 3.19 38.64 -5.77
N ALA A 32 4.00 38.19 -6.73
CA ALA A 32 3.65 38.22 -8.14
C ALA A 32 2.49 37.25 -8.44
N SER A 33 1.57 37.66 -9.32
CA SER A 33 0.49 36.79 -9.81
C SER A 33 0.93 36.09 -11.09
N TRP A 34 0.79 34.76 -11.13
CA TRP A 34 1.18 33.93 -12.27
C TRP A 34 0.01 33.16 -12.89
N GLN A 35 -1.22 33.49 -12.51
CA GLN A 35 -2.42 32.81 -12.98
C GLN A 35 -2.42 32.77 -14.52
N ASP A 36 -2.53 31.58 -15.10
CA ASP A 36 -2.55 31.32 -16.55
C ASP A 36 -1.29 31.78 -17.31
N ALA A 37 -0.21 32.17 -16.61
CA ALA A 37 1.05 32.55 -17.23
C ALA A 37 1.68 31.34 -17.93
N GLN A 38 2.25 31.56 -19.12
CA GLN A 38 2.94 30.54 -19.90
C GLN A 38 4.43 30.61 -19.59
N LEU A 39 4.95 29.61 -18.87
CA LEU A 39 6.33 29.56 -18.36
C LEU A 39 7.08 28.32 -18.83
N ASP A 40 6.56 27.61 -19.85
CA ASP A 40 7.16 26.38 -20.41
C ASP A 40 8.66 26.56 -20.64
N GLY A 41 9.47 25.73 -19.98
CA GLY A 41 10.93 25.76 -20.09
C GLY A 41 11.62 27.07 -19.68
N ALA A 42 10.98 27.92 -18.88
CA ALA A 42 11.61 29.09 -18.28
C ALA A 42 12.72 28.69 -17.29
N ASP A 43 13.63 29.62 -16.98
CA ASP A 43 14.74 29.36 -16.08
C ASP A 43 14.59 30.14 -14.78
N PHE A 44 14.23 29.43 -13.70
CA PHE A 44 14.05 29.94 -12.34
C PHE A 44 15.30 29.70 -11.45
N THR A 45 16.46 29.41 -12.02
CA THR A 45 17.68 29.16 -11.25
C THR A 45 17.99 30.34 -10.32
N GLY A 46 18.08 30.08 -9.02
CA GLY A 46 18.36 31.10 -8.01
C GLY A 46 17.16 31.97 -7.61
N VAL A 47 15.96 31.73 -8.14
CA VAL A 47 14.72 32.32 -7.64
C VAL A 47 14.32 31.62 -6.35
N LYS A 48 13.91 32.39 -5.33
CA LYS A 48 13.37 31.85 -4.08
C LYS A 48 11.89 31.52 -4.25
N LEU A 49 11.55 30.22 -4.36
CA LEU A 49 10.19 29.73 -4.56
C LEU A 49 9.45 29.33 -3.28
N SER A 50 10.16 29.09 -2.18
CA SER A 50 9.54 28.76 -0.88
C SER A 50 8.45 29.78 -0.50
N GLY A 51 7.24 29.29 -0.22
CA GLY A 51 6.08 30.10 0.18
C GLY A 51 5.52 31.03 -0.91
N GLN A 52 5.93 30.88 -2.17
CA GLN A 52 5.36 31.63 -3.29
C GLN A 52 4.12 30.94 -3.85
N SER A 53 3.32 31.64 -4.63
CA SER A 53 2.23 31.03 -5.41
C SER A 53 2.55 31.14 -6.90
N LEU A 54 2.45 30.01 -7.58
CA LEU A 54 2.51 29.86 -9.03
C LEU A 54 1.20 29.24 -9.54
N ALA A 55 0.14 29.23 -8.72
CA ALA A 55 -1.10 28.52 -8.98
C ALA A 55 -1.66 28.78 -10.39
N GLY A 56 -2.12 27.71 -11.04
CA GLY A 56 -2.67 27.73 -12.39
C GLY A 56 -1.71 28.13 -13.51
N ALA A 57 -0.40 28.26 -13.25
CA ALA A 57 0.58 28.54 -14.30
C ALA A 57 0.88 27.29 -15.16
N ALA A 58 1.25 27.53 -16.42
CA ALA A 58 1.76 26.50 -17.33
C ALA A 58 3.29 26.39 -17.16
N LEU A 59 3.73 25.31 -16.51
CA LEU A 59 5.09 25.07 -16.03
C LEU A 59 5.68 23.78 -16.64
N GLN A 60 5.21 23.39 -17.82
CA GLN A 60 5.58 22.13 -18.46
C GLN A 60 7.08 22.10 -18.75
N ARG A 61 7.69 20.92 -18.52
CA ARG A 61 9.12 20.67 -18.78
C ARG A 61 10.08 21.62 -18.05
N MET A 62 9.60 22.30 -17.01
CA MET A 62 10.42 23.09 -16.09
C MET A 62 11.38 22.19 -15.30
N SER A 63 12.54 22.75 -14.92
CA SER A 63 13.46 22.10 -13.99
C SER A 63 13.46 22.80 -12.65
N PHE A 64 12.96 22.11 -11.64
CA PHE A 64 13.01 22.46 -10.22
C PHE A 64 13.98 21.57 -9.42
N ALA A 65 14.87 20.84 -10.10
CA ALA A 65 15.78 19.89 -9.48
C ALA A 65 16.59 20.52 -8.33
N GLY A 66 16.52 19.90 -7.14
CA GLY A 66 17.20 20.35 -5.93
C GLY A 66 16.71 21.68 -5.34
N MET A 67 15.60 22.24 -5.83
CA MET A 67 15.06 23.50 -5.32
C MET A 67 14.25 23.30 -4.03
N ASP A 68 14.22 24.35 -3.21
CA ASP A 68 13.31 24.47 -2.07
C ASP A 68 12.00 25.13 -2.52
N LEU A 69 10.96 24.30 -2.61
CA LEU A 69 9.58 24.65 -2.94
C LEU A 69 8.68 24.57 -1.69
N SER A 70 9.26 24.57 -0.49
CA SER A 70 8.49 24.35 0.73
C SER A 70 7.40 25.42 0.89
N GLY A 71 6.17 25.01 1.18
CA GLY A 71 5.00 25.88 1.28
C GLY A 71 4.61 26.60 -0.02
N CYS A 72 5.17 26.21 -1.17
CA CYS A 72 4.79 26.79 -2.45
C CYS A 72 3.40 26.32 -2.85
N ASP A 73 2.59 27.24 -3.36
CA ASP A 73 1.31 26.93 -3.96
C ASP A 73 1.51 26.70 -5.48
N LEU A 74 1.41 25.43 -5.86
CA LEU A 74 1.48 24.89 -7.22
C LEU A 74 0.14 24.27 -7.63
N SER A 75 -0.95 24.63 -6.93
CA SER A 75 -2.28 24.07 -7.18
C SER A 75 -2.75 24.36 -8.61
N GLY A 76 -3.37 23.36 -9.24
CA GLY A 76 -3.90 23.45 -10.61
C GLY A 76 -2.89 23.79 -11.70
N CYS A 77 -1.57 23.73 -11.42
CA CYS A 77 -0.55 23.99 -12.44
C CYS A 77 -0.48 22.85 -13.46
N ASP A 78 -0.12 23.17 -14.69
CA ASP A 78 0.35 22.16 -15.64
C ASP A 78 1.86 22.00 -15.46
N LEU A 79 2.24 20.93 -14.78
CA LEU A 79 3.61 20.53 -14.43
C LEU A 79 4.02 19.25 -15.17
N SER A 80 3.34 18.95 -16.28
CA SER A 80 3.64 17.77 -17.09
C SER A 80 5.10 17.78 -17.55
N GLU A 81 5.74 16.62 -17.42
CA GLU A 81 7.17 16.40 -17.72
C GLU A 81 8.16 17.30 -16.93
N ALA A 82 7.73 17.99 -15.87
CA ALA A 82 8.63 18.78 -15.03
C ALA A 82 9.59 17.90 -14.21
N VAL A 83 10.74 18.46 -13.85
CA VAL A 83 11.81 17.76 -13.10
C VAL A 83 11.96 18.35 -11.71
N PHE A 84 11.60 17.57 -10.69
CA PHE A 84 11.69 17.86 -9.26
C PHE A 84 12.72 16.97 -8.55
N ASP A 85 13.65 16.35 -9.28
CA ASP A 85 14.62 15.42 -8.70
C ASP A 85 15.38 16.07 -7.52
N GLY A 86 15.30 15.46 -6.35
CA GLY A 86 15.90 15.94 -5.10
C GLY A 86 15.33 17.26 -4.56
N ALA A 87 14.19 17.75 -5.06
CA ALA A 87 13.54 18.95 -4.56
C ALA A 87 12.86 18.71 -3.19
N THR A 88 12.69 19.79 -2.42
CA THR A 88 11.90 19.80 -1.19
C THR A 88 10.56 20.46 -1.46
N LEU A 89 9.47 19.72 -1.31
CA LEU A 89 8.08 20.13 -1.50
C LEU A 89 7.30 20.13 -0.18
N ASP A 90 7.99 20.17 0.95
CA ASP A 90 7.38 20.08 2.27
C ASP A 90 6.34 21.21 2.45
N ASP A 91 5.13 20.88 2.93
CA ASP A 91 3.99 21.80 3.06
C ASP A 91 3.51 22.46 1.75
N ALA A 92 3.99 22.04 0.58
CA ALA A 92 3.53 22.57 -0.70
C ALA A 92 2.10 22.11 -1.05
N ASP A 93 1.40 22.91 -1.85
CA ASP A 93 0.10 22.55 -2.42
C ASP A 93 0.28 22.20 -3.89
N LEU A 94 0.10 20.93 -4.24
CA LEU A 94 0.08 20.40 -5.61
C LEU A 94 -1.30 19.82 -5.95
N SER A 95 -2.34 20.22 -5.22
CA SER A 95 -3.71 19.75 -5.45
C SER A 95 -4.16 20.10 -6.87
N GLU A 96 -4.86 19.16 -7.51
CA GLU A 96 -5.38 19.28 -8.89
C GLU A 96 -4.32 19.56 -9.99
N ALA A 97 -3.02 19.50 -9.68
CA ALA A 97 -1.95 19.72 -10.65
C ALA A 97 -1.85 18.57 -11.66
N ASP A 98 -1.50 18.88 -12.91
CA ASP A 98 -1.09 17.88 -13.90
C ASP A 98 0.40 17.57 -13.73
N LEU A 99 0.73 16.39 -13.22
CA LEU A 99 2.08 15.89 -12.98
C LEU A 99 2.42 14.72 -13.90
N ALA A 100 1.71 14.58 -15.04
CA ALA A 100 1.91 13.48 -15.95
C ALA A 100 3.37 13.42 -16.44
N GLY A 101 4.01 12.27 -16.25
CA GLY A 101 5.41 12.05 -16.64
C GLY A 101 6.46 12.86 -15.86
N ALA A 102 6.07 13.62 -14.82
CA ALA A 102 7.01 14.38 -14.00
C ALA A 102 8.00 13.46 -13.26
N SER A 103 9.20 13.97 -13.00
CA SER A 103 10.25 13.24 -12.27
C SER A 103 10.44 13.82 -10.88
N PHE A 104 10.37 12.98 -9.85
CA PHE A 104 10.47 13.31 -8.43
C PHE A 104 11.50 12.41 -7.73
N ARG A 105 12.57 12.00 -8.41
CA ARG A 105 13.52 11.04 -7.86
C ARG A 105 14.15 11.60 -6.59
N GLY A 106 13.99 10.89 -5.48
CA GLY A 106 14.50 11.32 -4.18
C GLY A 106 13.96 12.66 -3.66
N ALA A 107 12.82 13.14 -4.18
CA ALA A 107 12.18 14.36 -3.69
C ALA A 107 11.49 14.12 -2.33
N HIS A 108 11.29 15.20 -1.57
CA HIS A 108 10.68 15.20 -0.24
C HIS A 108 9.30 15.89 -0.29
N PHE A 109 8.28 15.26 0.29
CA PHE A 109 6.89 15.70 0.24
C PHE A 109 6.21 15.71 1.62
N ALA A 110 6.94 16.06 2.69
CA ALA A 110 6.33 16.02 4.02
C ALA A 110 5.15 16.99 4.08
N HIS A 111 3.96 16.52 4.46
CA HIS A 111 2.73 17.33 4.52
C HIS A 111 2.29 18.00 3.20
N THR A 112 2.78 17.53 2.04
CA THR A 112 2.35 18.04 0.74
C THR A 112 0.92 17.60 0.42
N ASP A 113 0.15 18.47 -0.22
CA ASP A 113 -1.17 18.12 -0.79
C ASP A 113 -1.04 17.71 -2.26
N LEU A 114 -1.38 16.47 -2.60
CA LEU A 114 -1.51 15.95 -3.96
C LEU A 114 -2.95 15.54 -4.28
N GLY A 115 -3.92 16.06 -3.53
CA GLY A 115 -5.34 15.75 -3.70
C GLY A 115 -5.81 16.00 -5.13
N GLY A 116 -6.35 14.97 -5.78
CA GLY A 116 -6.84 15.05 -7.17
C GLY A 116 -5.77 15.26 -8.26
N ALA A 117 -4.48 15.25 -7.91
CA ALA A 117 -3.40 15.47 -8.88
C ALA A 117 -3.26 14.30 -9.87
N SER A 118 -2.81 14.59 -11.10
CA SER A 118 -2.53 13.56 -12.10
C SER A 118 -1.06 13.14 -12.09
N LEU A 119 -0.73 12.01 -11.45
CA LEU A 119 0.64 11.45 -11.38
C LEU A 119 0.88 10.36 -12.44
N ARG A 120 0.13 10.41 -13.56
CA ARG A 120 0.17 9.35 -14.58
C ARG A 120 1.58 9.21 -15.14
N GLY A 121 2.16 8.02 -15.01
CA GLY A 121 3.53 7.74 -15.48
C GLY A 121 4.63 8.54 -14.77
N ALA A 122 4.33 9.24 -13.67
CA ALA A 122 5.32 9.99 -12.91
C ALA A 122 6.36 9.06 -12.28
N ILE A 123 7.57 9.59 -12.07
CA ILE A 123 8.70 8.82 -11.53
C ILE A 123 9.04 9.30 -10.13
N LEU A 124 8.62 8.55 -9.11
CA LEU A 124 8.83 8.89 -7.69
C LEU A 124 9.83 7.94 -7.01
N THR A 125 10.74 7.34 -7.80
CA THR A 125 11.70 6.37 -7.27
C THR A 125 12.52 6.98 -6.13
N GLY A 126 12.47 6.36 -4.96
CA GLY A 126 13.18 6.82 -3.76
C GLY A 126 12.63 8.09 -3.10
N ALA A 127 11.49 8.62 -3.56
CA ALA A 127 10.87 9.80 -2.96
C ALA A 127 10.32 9.50 -1.55
N ASN A 128 10.22 10.55 -0.73
CA ASN A 128 9.62 10.49 0.60
C ASN A 128 8.27 11.24 0.61
N LEU A 129 7.18 10.47 0.65
CA LEU A 129 5.79 10.93 0.72
C LEU A 129 5.20 10.67 2.12
N GLY A 130 6.02 10.78 3.17
CA GLY A 130 5.53 10.68 4.53
C GLY A 130 4.47 11.76 4.79
N THR A 131 3.27 11.34 5.23
CA THR A 131 2.12 12.22 5.55
C THR A 131 1.58 13.07 4.40
N THR A 132 1.88 12.72 3.15
CA THR A 132 1.33 13.36 1.94
C THR A 132 -0.13 12.99 1.73
N ASN A 133 -0.97 13.96 1.35
CA ASN A 133 -2.36 13.69 0.93
C ASN A 133 -2.39 13.21 -0.52
N LEU A 134 -2.75 11.96 -0.77
CA LEU A 134 -2.90 11.38 -2.13
C LEU A 134 -4.37 11.11 -2.50
N SER A 135 -5.32 11.65 -1.74
CA SER A 135 -6.75 11.39 -1.96
C SER A 135 -7.18 11.78 -3.38
N GLY A 136 -7.74 10.83 -4.13
CA GLY A 136 -8.19 11.05 -5.51
C GLY A 136 -7.08 11.24 -6.55
N ALA A 137 -5.80 11.11 -6.19
CA ALA A 137 -4.70 11.22 -7.14
C ALA A 137 -4.67 10.06 -8.15
N ASP A 138 -4.37 10.34 -9.42
CA ASP A 138 -4.23 9.32 -10.46
C ASP A 138 -2.78 8.86 -10.59
N LEU A 139 -2.46 7.70 -10.00
CA LEU A 139 -1.13 7.09 -10.01
C LEU A 139 -0.90 6.11 -11.17
N TYR A 140 -1.78 6.08 -12.18
CA TYR A 140 -1.70 5.06 -13.24
C TYR A 140 -0.33 5.08 -13.95
N GLY A 141 0.38 3.95 -13.89
CA GLY A 141 1.69 3.80 -14.54
C GLY A 141 2.86 4.44 -13.77
N ALA A 142 2.63 5.00 -12.58
CA ALA A 142 3.68 5.64 -11.80
C ALA A 142 4.74 4.64 -11.32
N ASP A 143 5.98 5.11 -11.22
CA ASP A 143 7.11 4.36 -10.68
C ASP A 143 7.37 4.75 -9.22
N LEU A 144 6.84 3.95 -8.30
CA LEU A 144 6.93 4.12 -6.85
C LEU A 144 8.00 3.19 -6.23
N ARG A 145 8.96 2.69 -7.00
CA ARG A 145 10.00 1.80 -6.44
C ARG A 145 10.79 2.52 -5.35
N GLN A 146 11.03 1.84 -4.23
CA GLN A 146 11.77 2.38 -3.08
C GLN A 146 11.17 3.66 -2.47
N VAL A 147 9.91 3.99 -2.78
CA VAL A 147 9.22 5.12 -2.18
C VAL A 147 9.00 4.88 -0.69
N HIS A 148 8.95 5.96 0.09
CA HIS A 148 8.55 5.93 1.50
C HIS A 148 7.19 6.63 1.64
N ILE A 149 6.17 5.89 2.03
CA ILE A 149 4.82 6.39 2.31
C ILE A 149 4.48 5.96 3.74
N GLU A 150 4.09 6.92 4.57
CA GLU A 150 3.67 6.69 5.95
C GLU A 150 2.41 7.49 6.25
N LYS A 151 1.39 6.84 6.85
CA LYS A 151 0.13 7.49 7.27
C LYS A 151 -0.64 8.15 6.13
N ALA A 152 -0.59 7.56 4.93
CA ALA A 152 -1.36 8.02 3.78
C ALA A 152 -2.69 7.24 3.65
N ASP A 153 -3.68 7.90 3.06
CA ASP A 153 -4.91 7.29 2.60
C ASP A 153 -4.83 7.03 1.09
N LEU A 154 -4.89 5.76 0.71
CA LEU A 154 -4.88 5.24 -0.66
C LEU A 154 -6.11 4.34 -0.89
N SER A 155 -7.17 4.53 -0.11
CA SER A 155 -8.38 3.72 -0.21
C SER A 155 -9.03 3.85 -1.58
N GLY A 156 -9.43 2.73 -2.19
CA GLY A 156 -9.98 2.65 -3.53
C GLY A 156 -8.98 2.86 -4.68
N ALA A 157 -7.69 3.05 -4.38
CA ALA A 157 -6.67 3.31 -5.41
C ALA A 157 -6.52 2.13 -6.38
N ASP A 158 -6.25 2.44 -7.65
CA ASP A 158 -5.90 1.46 -8.66
C ASP A 158 -4.37 1.28 -8.72
N LEU A 159 -3.88 0.19 -8.13
CA LEU A 159 -2.46 -0.14 -8.05
C LEU A 159 -2.01 -1.03 -9.22
N SER A 160 -2.92 -1.46 -10.10
CA SER A 160 -2.69 -2.51 -11.11
C SER A 160 -1.54 -2.23 -12.08
N SER A 161 -1.21 -0.95 -12.29
CA SER A 161 -0.16 -0.51 -13.23
C SER A 161 1.00 0.22 -12.54
N ILE A 162 1.07 0.17 -11.20
CA ILE A 162 2.11 0.84 -10.41
C ILE A 162 3.28 -0.12 -10.18
N LYS A 163 4.51 0.41 -10.18
CA LYS A 163 5.70 -0.34 -9.76
C LYS A 163 6.03 -0.04 -8.31
N LEU A 164 6.05 -1.07 -7.46
CA LEU A 164 6.19 -0.93 -6.01
C LEU A 164 7.44 -1.61 -5.43
N ASP A 165 8.31 -2.21 -6.24
CA ASP A 165 9.44 -2.99 -5.72
C ASP A 165 10.26 -2.24 -4.66
N GLY A 166 10.38 -2.85 -3.48
CA GLY A 166 11.12 -2.28 -2.35
C GLY A 166 10.49 -1.04 -1.69
N ALA A 167 9.23 -0.71 -2.00
CA ALA A 167 8.54 0.40 -1.36
C ALA A 167 8.28 0.15 0.13
N ARG A 168 8.28 1.22 0.92
CA ARG A 168 7.84 1.22 2.31
C ARG A 168 6.49 1.92 2.37
N ILE A 169 5.41 1.17 2.61
CA ILE A 169 4.03 1.67 2.71
C ILE A 169 3.50 1.24 4.07
N VAL A 170 3.80 2.03 5.10
CA VAL A 170 3.60 1.65 6.51
C VAL A 170 2.53 2.54 7.14
N GLN A 171 1.64 1.96 7.95
CA GLN A 171 0.55 2.71 8.59
C GLN A 171 -0.38 3.40 7.58
N CYS A 172 -0.60 2.80 6.41
CA CYS A 172 -1.43 3.38 5.36
C CYS A 172 -2.78 2.66 5.24
N MET A 173 -3.79 3.36 4.73
CA MET A 173 -5.09 2.78 4.39
C MET A 173 -5.11 2.48 2.88
N LEU A 174 -5.35 1.22 2.51
CA LEU A 174 -5.48 0.74 1.12
C LEU A 174 -6.77 -0.08 0.97
N GLU A 175 -7.79 0.29 1.73
CA GLU A 175 -9.10 -0.36 1.73
C GLU A 175 -9.71 -0.33 0.32
N ASP A 176 -10.37 -1.40 -0.10
CA ASP A 176 -11.01 -1.53 -1.42
C ASP A 176 -10.09 -1.27 -2.63
N SER A 177 -8.78 -1.27 -2.45
CA SER A 177 -7.82 -1.02 -3.53
C SER A 177 -7.81 -2.14 -4.58
N LYS A 178 -7.48 -1.79 -5.82
CA LYS A 178 -7.33 -2.75 -6.93
C LYS A 178 -5.85 -3.09 -7.09
N ALA A 179 -5.47 -4.30 -6.68
CA ALA A 179 -4.09 -4.75 -6.66
C ALA A 179 -3.91 -6.17 -7.23
N ALA A 180 -4.86 -6.64 -8.05
CA ALA A 180 -4.80 -7.95 -8.67
C ALA A 180 -3.52 -8.10 -9.52
N GLY A 181 -2.74 -9.15 -9.24
CA GLY A 181 -1.48 -9.45 -9.93
C GLY A 181 -0.33 -8.49 -9.63
N VAL A 182 -0.51 -7.48 -8.77
CA VAL A 182 0.51 -6.50 -8.44
C VAL A 182 1.66 -7.17 -7.67
N SER A 183 2.89 -6.73 -7.95
CA SER A 183 4.06 -7.16 -7.19
C SER A 183 4.38 -6.18 -6.08
N PHE A 184 4.36 -6.70 -4.85
CA PHE A 184 4.83 -6.04 -3.64
C PHE A 184 6.19 -6.60 -3.20
N ALA A 185 6.94 -7.25 -4.10
CA ALA A 185 8.18 -7.94 -3.72
C ALA A 185 9.17 -6.98 -3.03
N GLY A 186 9.64 -7.39 -1.84
CA GLY A 186 10.57 -6.61 -1.04
C GLY A 186 9.98 -5.40 -0.32
N CYS A 187 8.66 -5.20 -0.35
CA CYS A 187 8.01 -4.11 0.36
C CYS A 187 7.96 -4.33 1.89
N ASP A 188 7.88 -3.22 2.62
CA ASP A 188 7.40 -3.17 4.00
C ASP A 188 5.99 -2.58 4.01
N LEU A 189 5.00 -3.41 4.32
CA LEU A 189 3.58 -3.10 4.41
C LEU A 189 3.06 -3.12 5.87
N SER A 190 3.96 -3.12 6.86
CA SER A 190 3.57 -3.26 8.26
C SER A 190 2.58 -2.19 8.72
N ASN A 191 1.63 -2.59 9.56
CA ASN A 191 0.58 -1.73 10.14
C ASN A 191 -0.36 -1.06 9.12
N SER A 192 -0.39 -1.52 7.87
CA SER A 192 -1.29 -0.99 6.85
C SER A 192 -2.57 -1.83 6.76
N SER A 193 -3.66 -1.24 6.25
CA SER A 193 -4.91 -1.93 5.97
C SER A 193 -5.11 -2.13 4.47
N PHE A 194 -5.54 -3.32 4.08
CA PHE A 194 -5.98 -3.73 2.75
C PHE A 194 -7.40 -4.33 2.82
N ASP A 195 -8.21 -3.87 3.77
CA ASP A 195 -9.54 -4.43 3.98
C ASP A 195 -10.40 -4.32 2.71
N GLY A 196 -11.09 -5.39 2.35
CA GLY A 196 -11.89 -5.48 1.12
C GLY A 196 -11.11 -5.40 -0.20
N ALA A 197 -9.78 -5.27 -0.17
CA ALA A 197 -8.99 -5.07 -1.39
C ALA A 197 -8.99 -6.29 -2.32
N ASP A 198 -8.88 -6.02 -3.63
CA ASP A 198 -8.67 -7.06 -4.64
C ASP A 198 -7.17 -7.33 -4.83
N LEU A 199 -6.68 -8.40 -4.21
CA LEU A 199 -5.27 -8.83 -4.22
C LEU A 199 -5.09 -10.17 -4.95
N ARG A 200 -6.03 -10.54 -5.83
CA ARG A 200 -6.00 -11.83 -6.54
C ARG A 200 -4.71 -12.00 -7.32
N GLY A 201 -3.99 -13.09 -7.07
CA GLY A 201 -2.71 -13.37 -7.73
C GLY A 201 -1.58 -12.39 -7.41
N ALA A 202 -1.74 -11.49 -6.44
CA ALA A 202 -0.69 -10.55 -6.04
C ALA A 202 0.58 -11.29 -5.56
N ILE A 203 1.74 -10.66 -5.73
CA ILE A 203 3.04 -11.22 -5.33
C ILE A 203 3.51 -10.52 -4.06
N LEU A 204 3.36 -11.20 -2.93
CA LEU A 204 3.72 -10.78 -1.58
C LEU A 204 4.90 -11.60 -1.01
N THR A 205 5.65 -12.28 -1.88
CA THR A 205 6.77 -13.13 -1.48
C THR A 205 7.82 -12.34 -0.70
N GLY A 206 8.11 -12.76 0.53
CA GLY A 206 9.11 -12.13 1.38
C GLY A 206 8.76 -10.74 1.89
N VAL A 207 7.50 -10.30 1.73
CA VAL A 207 7.04 -8.99 2.21
C VAL A 207 7.06 -8.96 3.73
N LYS A 208 7.48 -7.83 4.29
CA LYS A 208 7.29 -7.55 5.72
C LYS A 208 5.90 -6.94 5.90
N ALA A 209 5.06 -7.59 6.69
CA ALA A 209 3.64 -7.26 6.84
C ALA A 209 3.16 -7.45 8.29
N GLU A 210 4.01 -7.17 9.28
CA GLU A 210 3.61 -7.26 10.69
C GLU A 210 2.40 -6.36 10.96
N GLN A 211 1.39 -6.91 11.63
CA GLN A 211 0.14 -6.22 11.98
C GLN A 211 -0.64 -5.66 10.77
N ILE A 212 -0.49 -6.27 9.60
CA ILE A 212 -1.29 -5.92 8.42
C ILE A 212 -2.75 -6.36 8.58
N CYS A 213 -3.68 -5.60 8.00
CA CYS A 213 -5.10 -5.96 7.92
C CYS A 213 -5.46 -6.36 6.48
N PHE A 214 -6.11 -7.49 6.31
CA PHE A 214 -6.65 -8.03 5.05
C PHE A 214 -8.12 -8.45 5.23
N ASP A 215 -8.85 -7.84 6.17
CA ASP A 215 -10.22 -8.25 6.52
C ASP A 215 -11.11 -8.20 5.28
N GLY A 216 -11.75 -9.32 4.96
CA GLY A 216 -12.62 -9.46 3.78
C GLY A 216 -11.91 -9.31 2.41
N ALA A 217 -10.59 -9.16 2.36
CA ALA A 217 -9.85 -9.02 1.12
C ALA A 217 -9.83 -10.30 0.28
N ASP A 218 -9.60 -10.17 -1.03
CA ASP A 218 -9.48 -11.30 -1.96
C ASP A 218 -8.01 -11.54 -2.34
N LEU A 219 -7.35 -12.47 -1.66
CA LEU A 219 -6.00 -12.96 -1.93
C LEU A 219 -5.99 -14.30 -2.68
N SER A 220 -7.07 -14.65 -3.41
CA SER A 220 -7.13 -15.93 -4.13
C SER A 220 -5.97 -16.06 -5.13
N GLY A 221 -5.24 -17.18 -5.07
CA GLY A 221 -4.07 -17.47 -5.90
C GLY A 221 -2.86 -16.56 -5.64
N ALA A 222 -2.87 -15.73 -4.60
CA ALA A 222 -1.75 -14.86 -4.26
C ALA A 222 -0.51 -15.65 -3.80
N LYS A 223 0.67 -15.06 -3.99
CA LYS A 223 1.97 -15.64 -3.63
C LYS A 223 2.48 -14.99 -2.35
N LEU A 224 2.34 -15.66 -1.22
CA LEU A 224 2.74 -15.18 0.11
C LEU A 224 3.92 -15.96 0.70
N GLN A 225 4.74 -16.59 -0.13
CA GLN A 225 5.84 -17.42 0.38
C GLN A 225 6.79 -16.56 1.20
N ARG A 226 7.13 -17.01 2.41
CA ARG A 226 8.02 -16.29 3.33
C ARG A 226 7.56 -14.87 3.70
N ILE A 227 6.27 -14.54 3.56
CA ILE A 227 5.74 -13.28 4.10
C ILE A 227 5.93 -13.25 5.62
N GLY A 228 6.33 -12.11 6.17
CA GLY A 228 6.40 -11.86 7.61
C GLY A 228 5.15 -11.13 8.09
N ALA A 229 4.06 -11.86 8.32
CA ALA A 229 2.73 -11.33 8.61
C ALA A 229 2.26 -11.69 10.03
N LYS A 230 3.14 -11.54 11.02
CA LYS A 230 2.80 -11.75 12.43
C LYS A 230 1.68 -10.81 12.86
N ARG A 231 0.73 -11.33 13.64
CA ARG A 231 -0.43 -10.59 14.15
C ARG A 231 -1.26 -9.94 13.04
N ALA A 232 -1.22 -10.50 11.84
CA ALA A 232 -2.07 -10.04 10.76
C ALA A 232 -3.54 -10.36 11.05
N ASN A 233 -4.44 -9.48 10.62
CA ASN A 233 -5.86 -9.74 10.60
C ASN A 233 -6.25 -10.22 9.20
N LEU A 234 -6.71 -11.46 9.08
CA LEU A 234 -7.23 -12.08 7.88
C LEU A 234 -8.65 -12.64 8.12
N GLU A 235 -9.43 -11.98 8.98
CA GLU A 235 -10.84 -12.32 9.15
C GLU A 235 -11.58 -12.23 7.80
N ALA A 236 -12.45 -13.22 7.53
CA ALA A 236 -13.25 -13.33 6.29
C ALA A 236 -12.46 -13.24 4.95
N THR A 237 -11.13 -13.29 4.97
CA THR A 237 -10.28 -13.18 3.78
C THR A 237 -10.41 -14.41 2.89
N LYS A 238 -10.37 -14.21 1.58
CA LYS A 238 -10.27 -15.31 0.60
C LYS A 238 -8.80 -15.56 0.26
N LEU A 239 -8.33 -16.76 0.49
CA LEU A 239 -6.98 -17.24 0.25
C LEU A 239 -7.01 -18.52 -0.60
N ASP A 240 -8.12 -18.82 -1.28
CA ASP A 240 -8.22 -20.04 -2.09
C ASP A 240 -7.06 -20.13 -3.09
N ASP A 241 -6.44 -21.32 -3.16
CA ASP A 241 -5.27 -21.59 -4.00
C ASP A 241 -4.02 -20.72 -3.73
N ALA A 242 -3.99 -19.95 -2.64
CA ALA A 242 -2.84 -19.12 -2.29
C ALA A 242 -1.64 -19.97 -1.83
N ASP A 243 -0.43 -19.42 -2.05
CA ASP A 243 0.82 -20.06 -1.68
C ASP A 243 1.44 -19.39 -0.45
N LEU A 244 1.28 -20.04 0.70
CA LEU A 244 1.70 -19.60 2.03
C LEU A 244 2.98 -20.33 2.50
N ARG A 245 3.71 -21.01 1.61
CA ARG A 245 4.88 -21.82 2.02
C ARG A 245 5.90 -20.99 2.78
N GLU A 246 6.31 -21.49 3.94
CA GLU A 246 7.28 -20.83 4.82
C GLU A 246 6.85 -19.42 5.29
N ALA A 247 5.57 -19.07 5.16
CA ALA A 247 5.03 -17.81 5.68
C ALA A 247 5.04 -17.79 7.22
N ASP A 248 5.13 -16.60 7.79
CA ASP A 248 5.06 -16.38 9.24
C ASP A 248 3.81 -15.60 9.61
N PHE A 249 2.83 -16.33 10.15
CA PHE A 249 1.53 -15.86 10.61
C PHE A 249 1.34 -16.14 12.12
N GLU A 250 2.43 -16.06 12.90
CA GLU A 250 2.36 -16.13 14.36
C GLU A 250 1.34 -15.11 14.90
N ASP A 251 0.46 -15.54 15.80
CA ASP A 251 -0.62 -14.72 16.40
C ASP A 251 -1.62 -14.11 15.39
N ALA A 252 -1.71 -14.60 14.15
CA ALA A 252 -2.63 -14.07 13.15
C ALA A 252 -4.09 -14.56 13.33
N ILE A 253 -5.05 -13.82 12.78
CA ILE A 253 -6.48 -14.14 12.83
C ILE A 253 -6.96 -14.53 11.43
N PHE A 254 -7.58 -15.69 11.27
CA PHE A 254 -8.16 -16.20 10.02
C PHE A 254 -9.63 -16.59 10.21
N ASP A 255 -10.32 -15.98 11.17
CA ASP A 255 -11.68 -16.39 11.52
C ASP A 255 -12.62 -16.20 10.31
N GLY A 256 -13.39 -17.24 9.99
CA GLY A 256 -14.27 -17.26 8.82
C GLY A 256 -13.58 -17.14 7.46
N ALA A 257 -12.24 -17.15 7.40
CA ALA A 257 -11.50 -17.07 6.15
C ALA A 257 -11.67 -18.33 5.30
N SER A 258 -11.52 -18.18 3.98
CA SER A 258 -11.49 -19.30 3.03
C SER A 258 -10.05 -19.57 2.62
N LEU A 259 -9.54 -20.75 2.97
CA LEU A 259 -8.18 -21.22 2.69
C LEU A 259 -8.23 -22.55 1.90
N ARG A 260 -9.15 -22.69 0.95
CA ARG A 260 -9.29 -23.96 0.23
C ARG A 260 -8.07 -24.18 -0.65
N GLN A 261 -7.55 -25.40 -0.65
CA GLN A 261 -6.41 -25.81 -1.48
C GLN A 261 -5.10 -25.00 -1.27
N VAL A 262 -4.99 -24.21 -0.19
CA VAL A 262 -3.77 -23.42 0.06
C VAL A 262 -2.53 -24.30 0.16
N GLN A 263 -1.40 -23.78 -0.29
CA GLN A 263 -0.09 -24.41 -0.09
C GLN A 263 0.57 -23.80 1.14
N GLY A 264 0.44 -24.45 2.31
CA GLY A 264 0.91 -23.93 3.60
C GLY A 264 2.07 -24.72 4.22
N SER A 265 2.78 -25.53 3.44
CA SER A 265 3.85 -26.38 3.99
C SER A 265 4.97 -25.56 4.63
N GLY A 266 5.36 -25.93 5.85
CA GLY A 266 6.39 -25.24 6.63
C GLY A 266 6.02 -23.83 7.11
N ALA A 267 4.79 -23.38 6.92
CA ALA A 267 4.32 -22.10 7.46
C ALA A 267 4.25 -22.13 8.99
N ASN A 268 4.44 -20.97 9.60
CA ASN A 268 4.28 -20.75 11.02
C ASN A 268 2.92 -20.12 11.31
N PHE A 269 2.03 -20.85 11.96
CA PHE A 269 0.72 -20.41 12.43
C PHE A 269 0.61 -20.49 13.95
N GLN A 270 1.73 -20.49 14.68
CA GLN A 270 1.70 -20.60 16.13
C GLN A 270 0.77 -19.56 16.75
N ALA A 271 -0.13 -20.02 17.62
CA ALA A 271 -1.16 -19.21 18.30
C ALA A 271 -2.12 -18.44 17.37
N ALA A 272 -2.18 -18.79 16.09
CA ALA A 272 -3.16 -18.23 15.17
C ALA A 272 -4.58 -18.75 15.45
N ARG A 273 -5.58 -17.99 15.03
CA ARG A 273 -7.01 -18.37 15.10
C ARG A 273 -7.55 -18.68 13.72
N PHE A 274 -8.34 -19.73 13.62
CA PHE A 274 -9.01 -20.21 12.39
C PHE A 274 -10.47 -20.57 12.71
N GLU A 275 -11.12 -19.83 13.60
CA GLU A 275 -12.47 -20.17 14.01
C GLU A 275 -13.40 -20.15 12.79
N ARG A 276 -14.05 -21.29 12.52
CA ARG A 276 -14.97 -21.48 11.38
C ARG A 276 -14.35 -21.19 10.00
N ALA A 277 -13.02 -21.20 9.90
CA ALA A 277 -12.34 -21.07 8.63
C ALA A 277 -12.52 -22.33 7.77
N ASP A 278 -12.51 -22.16 6.44
CA ASP A 278 -12.57 -23.27 5.48
C ASP A 278 -11.18 -23.61 4.95
N LEU A 279 -10.59 -24.68 5.47
CA LEU A 279 -9.29 -25.19 5.05
C LEU A 279 -9.43 -26.48 4.19
N THR A 280 -10.57 -26.65 3.51
CA THR A 280 -10.83 -27.85 2.72
C THR A 280 -9.73 -28.07 1.67
N GLY A 281 -9.08 -29.23 1.73
CA GLY A 281 -7.98 -29.61 0.84
C GLY A 281 -6.68 -28.84 1.02
N ALA A 282 -6.54 -28.01 2.06
CA ALA A 282 -5.31 -27.29 2.36
C ALA A 282 -4.10 -28.24 2.52
N GLN A 283 -2.95 -27.88 1.96
CA GLN A 283 -1.70 -28.64 2.00
C GLN A 283 -0.72 -28.01 3.01
N MET A 284 -0.87 -28.34 4.29
CA MET A 284 -0.13 -27.69 5.39
C MET A 284 0.91 -28.60 6.05
N ALA A 285 1.38 -29.63 5.35
CA ALA A 285 2.32 -30.60 5.91
C ALA A 285 3.55 -29.92 6.54
N GLY A 286 3.87 -30.31 7.78
CA GLY A 286 4.99 -29.77 8.55
C GLY A 286 4.81 -28.34 9.06
N ALA A 287 3.63 -27.72 8.93
CA ALA A 287 3.37 -26.40 9.50
C ALA A 287 3.42 -26.41 11.04
N ASN A 288 3.89 -25.31 11.62
CA ASN A 288 3.80 -25.08 13.06
C ASN A 288 2.40 -24.54 13.39
N MET A 289 1.57 -25.33 14.03
CA MET A 289 0.18 -24.98 14.39
C MET A 289 -0.04 -25.12 15.91
N LYS A 290 1.01 -24.89 16.69
CA LYS A 290 0.96 -25.01 18.14
C LYS A 290 0.07 -23.91 18.73
N PHE A 291 -0.76 -24.25 19.70
CA PHE A 291 -1.73 -23.33 20.33
C PHE A 291 -2.80 -22.75 19.40
N VAL A 292 -2.95 -23.30 18.19
CA VAL A 292 -3.93 -22.79 17.23
C VAL A 292 -5.36 -23.09 17.69
N ASP A 293 -6.28 -22.14 17.48
CA ASP A 293 -7.71 -22.39 17.60
C ASP A 293 -8.31 -22.73 16.23
N LEU A 294 -8.77 -23.97 16.05
CA LEU A 294 -9.47 -24.45 14.85
C LEU A 294 -10.98 -24.67 15.12
N SER A 295 -11.55 -24.04 16.16
CA SER A 295 -12.94 -24.26 16.55
C SER A 295 -13.91 -24.08 15.38
N GLY A 296 -14.63 -25.14 15.00
CA GLY A 296 -15.58 -25.15 13.90
C GLY A 296 -14.97 -25.10 12.49
N ALA A 297 -13.65 -25.19 12.35
CA ALA A 297 -12.99 -25.16 11.06
C ALA A 297 -13.30 -26.40 10.20
N LEU A 298 -13.27 -26.22 8.88
CA LEU A 298 -13.43 -27.30 7.89
C LEU A 298 -12.05 -27.76 7.42
N LEU A 299 -11.65 -28.99 7.77
CA LEU A 299 -10.37 -29.58 7.36
C LEU A 299 -10.56 -30.76 6.41
N ASP A 300 -11.73 -30.90 5.79
CA ASP A 300 -12.03 -32.02 4.91
C ASP A 300 -10.97 -32.12 3.80
N GLN A 301 -10.39 -33.32 3.61
CA GLN A 301 -9.29 -33.60 2.68
C GLN A 301 -7.98 -32.81 2.90
N ALA A 302 -7.84 -32.06 3.99
CA ALA A 302 -6.60 -31.33 4.28
C ALA A 302 -5.44 -32.27 4.62
N ASP A 303 -4.22 -31.88 4.25
CA ASP A 303 -2.99 -32.56 4.63
C ASP A 303 -2.30 -31.83 5.79
N LEU A 304 -2.45 -32.37 7.00
CA LEU A 304 -1.81 -31.90 8.23
C LEU A 304 -0.71 -32.86 8.70
N SER A 305 -0.12 -33.62 7.77
CA SER A 305 0.93 -34.57 8.11
C SER A 305 2.13 -33.85 8.71
N ASN A 306 2.67 -34.38 9.80
CA ASN A 306 3.82 -33.81 10.53
C ASN A 306 3.62 -32.39 11.07
N CYS A 307 2.40 -31.85 11.12
CA CYS A 307 2.15 -30.57 11.78
C CYS A 307 2.39 -30.66 13.29
N ASP A 308 2.81 -29.53 13.88
CA ASP A 308 2.80 -29.36 15.33
C ASP A 308 1.45 -28.80 15.76
N LEU A 309 0.56 -29.65 16.30
CA LEU A 309 -0.77 -29.29 16.81
C LEU A 309 -0.82 -29.40 18.34
N GLU A 310 0.32 -29.25 19.03
CA GLU A 310 0.31 -29.30 20.49
C GLU A 310 -0.55 -28.18 21.06
N LEU A 311 -1.41 -28.54 22.01
CA LEU A 311 -2.28 -27.59 22.73
C LEU A 311 -3.22 -26.76 21.84
N SER A 312 -3.51 -27.22 20.61
CA SER A 312 -4.50 -26.60 19.71
C SER A 312 -5.94 -26.92 20.14
N ASP A 313 -6.91 -26.05 19.91
CA ASP A 313 -8.34 -26.39 20.06
C ASP A 313 -8.90 -26.97 18.76
N LEU A 314 -9.46 -28.18 18.80
CA LEU A 314 -10.11 -28.86 17.67
C LEU A 314 -11.62 -29.04 17.90
N HIS A 315 -12.23 -28.14 18.66
CA HIS A 315 -13.68 -28.14 18.91
C HIS A 315 -14.48 -28.13 17.60
N ARG A 316 -15.38 -29.09 17.39
CA ARG A 316 -16.29 -29.17 16.21
C ARG A 316 -15.61 -29.06 14.83
N VAL A 317 -14.36 -29.45 14.73
CA VAL A 317 -13.65 -29.52 13.44
C VAL A 317 -14.24 -30.60 12.54
N SER A 318 -14.55 -30.25 11.28
CA SER A 318 -14.80 -31.23 10.22
C SER A 318 -13.47 -31.76 9.70
N LYS A 319 -13.33 -33.08 9.52
CA LYS A 319 -12.03 -33.71 9.20
C LYS A 319 -12.13 -34.99 8.39
N SER A 320 -13.13 -35.10 7.52
CA SER A 320 -13.30 -36.24 6.63
C SER A 320 -12.14 -36.30 5.64
N GLY A 321 -11.38 -37.39 5.67
CA GLY A 321 -10.21 -37.57 4.79
C GLY A 321 -9.00 -36.71 5.16
N THR A 322 -9.00 -35.99 6.28
CA THR A 322 -7.82 -35.24 6.75
C THR A 322 -6.67 -36.19 7.07
N LYS A 323 -5.47 -35.88 6.59
CA LYS A 323 -4.25 -36.63 6.91
C LYS A 323 -3.58 -36.02 8.14
N LEU A 324 -3.29 -36.87 9.13
CA LEU A 324 -2.63 -36.49 10.39
C LEU A 324 -1.40 -37.36 10.68
N SER A 325 -0.87 -38.08 9.68
CA SER A 325 0.29 -38.94 9.88
C SER A 325 1.49 -38.14 10.38
N GLY A 326 2.03 -38.53 11.54
CA GLY A 326 3.18 -37.86 12.17
C GLY A 326 2.86 -36.52 12.85
N ALA A 327 1.61 -36.06 12.85
CA ALA A 327 1.24 -34.82 13.54
C ALA A 327 1.41 -34.96 15.07
N LYS A 328 1.96 -33.94 15.72
CA LYS A 328 2.05 -33.88 17.18
C LYS A 328 0.75 -33.31 17.73
N THR A 329 0.00 -34.08 18.52
CA THR A 329 -1.32 -33.65 19.03
C THR A 329 -1.39 -33.68 20.56
N THR A 330 -0.25 -33.58 21.24
CA THR A 330 -0.19 -33.62 22.71
C THR A 330 -0.97 -32.43 23.27
N GLY A 331 -1.99 -32.70 24.09
CA GLY A 331 -2.81 -31.66 24.70
C GLY A 331 -3.79 -30.96 23.74
N ALA A 332 -3.92 -31.42 22.49
CA ALA A 332 -4.91 -30.88 21.57
C ALA A 332 -6.34 -31.12 22.11
N GLY A 333 -7.11 -30.04 22.22
CA GLY A 333 -8.50 -30.02 22.63
C GLY A 333 -9.36 -30.84 21.67
N LYS A 334 -10.39 -31.50 22.22
CA LYS A 334 -11.41 -32.22 21.44
C LYS A 334 -12.75 -31.51 21.60
N THR A 335 -13.73 -31.90 20.81
CA THR A 335 -15.09 -31.39 20.95
C THR A 335 -15.64 -31.62 22.36
N GLU A 336 -15.82 -30.54 23.10
CA GLU A 336 -16.41 -30.52 24.42
C GLU A 336 -17.94 -30.63 24.33
N LYS A 337 -18.50 -31.74 24.82
CA LYS A 337 -19.94 -32.03 24.67
C LYS A 337 -20.86 -30.98 25.31
N LYS A 338 -20.46 -30.40 26.45
CA LYS A 338 -21.28 -29.38 27.14
C LYS A 338 -21.28 -28.06 26.38
N ARG A 339 -20.11 -27.62 25.92
CA ARG A 339 -19.96 -26.45 25.05
C ARG A 339 -20.77 -26.64 23.76
N ALA A 340 -20.59 -27.78 23.08
CA ALA A 340 -21.34 -28.11 21.87
C ALA A 340 -22.87 -28.13 22.09
N ALA A 341 -23.35 -28.74 23.18
CA ALA A 341 -24.78 -28.75 23.50
C ALA A 341 -25.35 -27.36 23.81
N ALA A 342 -24.54 -26.46 24.39
CA ALA A 342 -24.93 -25.07 24.61
C ALA A 342 -24.95 -24.27 23.30
N GLU A 343 -24.01 -24.52 22.39
CA GLU A 343 -23.95 -23.90 21.06
C GLU A 343 -25.10 -24.35 20.15
N ASP A 344 -25.53 -25.61 20.25
CA ASP A 344 -26.66 -26.17 19.49
C ASP A 344 -28.03 -25.76 20.06
N PHE A 345 -28.06 -25.05 21.19
CA PHE A 345 -29.30 -24.63 21.83
C PHE A 345 -30.03 -23.56 21.00
N VAL A 346 -31.24 -23.90 20.53
CA VAL A 346 -32.16 -22.97 19.87
C VAL A 346 -33.33 -22.70 20.81
N ALA A 347 -33.46 -21.48 21.32
CA ALA A 347 -34.56 -21.13 22.23
C ALA A 347 -35.92 -21.20 21.51
N GLY A 348 -36.87 -21.98 22.05
CA GLY A 348 -38.26 -22.02 21.57
C GLY A 348 -38.62 -23.15 20.60
N LYS A 349 -37.75 -24.16 20.42
CA LYS A 349 -38.13 -25.51 19.97
C LYS A 349 -38.05 -26.50 21.13
#